data_AF-A0A528CK26-F1
#
_entry.id   AF-A0A528CK26-F1
#
_cell.length_a   1.000
_cell.length_b   1.000
_cell.length_c   1.000
_cell.angle_alpha   90.00
_cell.angle_beta   90.00
_cell.angle_gamma   90.00
#
_symmetry.space_group_name_H-M   'P 1'
#
loop_
_entity.id
_entity.type
_entity.pdbx_description
1 polymer ?
#
loop_
_entity_poly.entity_id
_entity_poly.type
_entity_poly.pdbx_seq_one_letter_code
_entity_poly.pdbx_strand_id
1 'polypeptide(L)' 'MLISQILDDAETIRVVARNGGKTRVINSARSVYSLAMEAARTGTGLVALIERKGFGEAVDLDAAYKKGRLLSPINHP' A
#
# COMPACT_ATOMS: atom_id res chain seq x y z
N MET A 1 -5.92 -6.31 8.76
CA MET A 1 -5.53 -5.31 7.74
C MET A 1 -5.16 -6.01 6.45
N LEU A 2 -5.69 -5.55 5.31
CA LEU A 2 -5.28 -6.00 3.98
C LEU A 2 -4.54 -4.87 3.28
N ILE A 3 -3.52 -5.20 2.50
CA ILE A 3 -2.71 -4.25 1.73
C ILE A 3 -2.69 -4.62 0.25
N SER A 4 -2.64 -3.61 -0.61
CA SER A 4 -2.62 -3.78 -2.07
C SER A 4 -1.73 -2.72 -2.71
N GLN A 5 -1.27 -2.98 -3.93
CA GLN A 5 -0.49 -2.04 -4.72
C GLN A 5 -1.30 -1.57 -5.91
N ILE A 6 -1.27 -0.28 -6.20
CA ILE A 6 -1.95 0.31 -7.36
C ILE A 6 -1.02 1.29 -8.07
N LEU A 7 -1.30 1.58 -9.33
CA LEU A 7 -0.78 2.74 -10.03
C LEU A 7 -1.70 3.95 -9.77
N ASP A 8 -1.10 5.08 -9.41
CA ASP A 8 -1.82 6.35 -9.40
C ASP A 8 -1.96 6.95 -10.81
N ASP A 9 -2.55 8.13 -10.93
CA ASP A 9 -2.73 8.82 -12.22
C ASP A 9 -1.40 9.23 -12.87
N ALA A 10 -0.31 9.27 -12.11
CA ALA A 10 1.05 9.54 -12.60
C ALA A 10 1.86 8.25 -12.82
N GLU A 11 1.18 7.10 -12.96
CA GLU A 11 1.80 5.77 -13.15
C GLU A 11 2.82 5.40 -12.07
N THR A 12 2.67 5.96 -10.88
CA THR A 12 3.54 5.67 -9.74
C THR A 12 2.89 4.62 -8.84
N ILE A 13 3.70 3.65 -8.36
CA ILE A 13 3.24 2.64 -7.42
C ILE A 13 2.88 3.30 -6.08
N ARG A 14 1.66 3.07 -5.62
CA ARG A 14 1.18 3.40 -4.29
C ARG A 14 0.75 2.14 -3.57
N VAL A 15 1.04 2.07 -2.27
CA VAL A 15 0.51 1.02 -1.40
C VAL A 15 -0.70 1.55 -0.68
N VAL A 16 -1.79 0.80 -0.72
CA VAL A 16 -3.03 1.11 -0.01
C VAL A 16 -3.32 0.05 1.04
N ALA A 17 -3.94 0.46 2.14
CA ALA A 17 -4.39 -0.41 3.21
C ALA A 17 -5.90 -0.26 3.43
N ARG A 18 -6.52 -1.36 3.85
CA ARG A 18 -7.94 -1.42 4.25
C ARG A 18 -8.09 -2.26 5.52
N ASN A 19 -8.80 -1.71 6.50
CA ASN A 19 -9.06 -2.35 7.79
C ASN A 19 -10.53 -2.13 8.19
N GLY A 20 -11.43 -2.97 7.66
CA GLY A 20 -12.87 -2.88 7.94
C GLY A 20 -13.57 -1.59 7.49
N GLY A 21 -12.89 -0.75 6.69
CA GLY A 21 -13.37 0.57 6.27
C GLY A 21 -12.74 1.03 4.96
N LYS A 22 -12.67 2.36 4.75
CA LYS A 22 -12.18 2.97 3.50
C LYS A 22 -10.74 2.57 3.19
N THR A 23 -10.46 2.30 1.93
CA THR A 23 -9.10 2.10 1.43
C THR A 23 -8.35 3.42 1.43
N ARG A 24 -7.15 3.45 2.00
CA ARG A 24 -6.30 4.66 2.07
C ARG A 24 -4.87 4.37 1.67
N VAL A 25 -4.21 5.36 1.07
CA VAL A 25 -2.77 5.29 0.77
C VAL A 25 -1.97 5.22 2.07
N ILE A 26 -0.95 4.39 2.11
CA ILE A 26 0.04 4.36 3.20
C ILE A 26 1.10 5.42 2.87
N ASN A 27 1.34 6.36 3.79
CA ASN A 27 2.32 7.40 3.54
C ASN A 27 3.72 6.82 3.41
N SER A 28 4.54 7.40 2.51
CA SER A 28 5.94 7.03 2.35
C SER A 28 6.18 5.52 2.10
N ALA A 29 5.25 4.86 1.39
CA ALA A 29 5.36 3.48 0.95
C ALA A 29 5.54 3.41 -0.57
N ARG A 30 6.66 2.85 -1.04
CA ARG A 30 6.99 2.73 -2.47
C ARG A 30 6.49 1.44 -3.09
N SER A 31 6.47 0.38 -2.30
CA SER A 31 5.93 -0.92 -2.66
C SER A 31 5.68 -1.76 -1.40
N VAL A 32 4.84 -2.79 -1.49
CA VAL A 32 4.64 -3.74 -0.39
C VAL A 32 5.94 -4.45 -0.03
N TYR A 33 6.78 -4.76 -1.03
CA TYR A 33 8.11 -5.33 -0.80
C TYR A 33 8.99 -4.38 0.03
N SER A 34 9.03 -3.09 -0.32
CA SER A 34 9.81 -2.09 0.43
C SER A 34 9.34 -1.95 1.89
N LEU A 35 8.02 -2.03 2.12
CA LEU A 35 7.44 -2.02 3.47
C LEU A 35 7.82 -3.26 4.27
N ALA A 36 7.77 -4.44 3.65
CA ALA A 36 8.15 -5.70 4.29
C ALA A 36 9.64 -5.69 4.67
N MET A 37 10.50 -5.21 3.77
CA MET A 37 11.94 -5.08 4.04
C MET A 37 12.24 -4.07 5.14
N GLU A 38 11.53 -2.93 5.17
CA GLU A 38 11.67 -1.93 6.23
C GLU A 38 11.23 -2.49 7.59
N ALA A 39 10.11 -3.22 7.64
CA ALA A 39 9.63 -3.90 8.84
C ALA A 39 10.64 -4.93 9.35
N ALA A 40 11.16 -5.78 8.46
CA ALA A 40 12.18 -6.77 8.79
C ALA A 40 13.47 -6.12 9.33
N ARG A 41 13.96 -5.07 8.66
CA ARG A 41 15.20 -4.36 9.06
C ARG A 41 15.07 -3.66 10.41
N THR A 42 13.89 -3.16 10.74
CA THR A 42 13.63 -2.41 11.98
C THR A 42 13.12 -3.29 13.12
N GLY A 43 12.93 -4.60 12.89
CA GLY A 43 12.33 -5.51 13.87
C GLY A 43 10.91 -5.11 14.28
N THR A 44 10.23 -4.30 13.47
CA THR A 44 8.88 -3.80 13.77
C THR A 44 7.86 -4.60 12.98
N GLY A 45 6.75 -4.99 13.59
CA GLY A 45 5.66 -5.65 12.89
C GLY A 45 5.09 -4.79 11.76
N LEU A 46 4.74 -5.39 10.62
CA LEU A 46 4.28 -4.68 9.43
C LEU A 46 3.08 -3.76 9.70
N VAL A 47 2.11 -4.22 10.50
CA VAL A 47 0.94 -3.41 10.90
C VAL A 47 1.38 -2.18 11.70
N ALA A 48 2.23 -2.36 12.70
CA ALA A 48 2.75 -1.26 13.51
C ALA A 48 3.56 -0.26 12.67
N LEU A 49 4.33 -0.73 11.68
CA LEU A 49 5.03 0.15 10.75
C LEU A 49 4.06 0.98 9.89
N ILE A 50 3.00 0.35 9.38
CA ILE A 50 1.97 1.04 8.58
C ILE A 50 1.24 2.10 9.41
N GLU A 51 0.85 1.76 10.64
CA GLU A 51 0.22 2.70 11.56
C GLU A 51 1.13 3.88 11.92
N ARG A 52 2.43 3.62 12.13
CA ARG A 52 3.44 4.66 12.37
C ARG A 52 3.64 5.58 11.17
N LYS A 53 3.62 5.05 9.95
CA LYS A 53 3.68 5.87 8.72
C LYS A 53 2.40 6.69 8.53
N GLY A 54 1.27 6.14 8.98
CA GLY A 54 -0.04 6.76 8.86
C GLY A 54 -0.65 6.63 7.47
N PHE A 55 -1.86 7.14 7.35
CA PHE A 55 -2.69 7.03 6.14
C PHE A 55 -2.89 8.40 5.49
N GLY A 56 -2.69 8.44 4.18
CA GLY A 56 -2.97 9.60 3.34
C GLY A 56 -4.40 9.58 2.80
N GLU A 57 -4.53 9.93 1.53
CA GLU A 57 -5.80 10.07 0.83
C GLU A 57 -6.59 8.75 0.76
N ALA A 58 -7.92 8.89 0.71
CA ALA A 58 -8.80 7.78 0.45
C ALA A 58 -8.78 7.43 -1.04
N VAL A 59 -8.78 6.15 -1.36
CA VAL A 59 -8.70 5.64 -2.74
C VAL A 59 -9.88 4.75 -3.01
N ASP A 60 -10.50 4.94 -4.18
CA ASP A 60 -11.45 3.99 -4.74
C ASP A 60 -10.70 2.82 -5.39
N LEU A 61 -10.59 1.72 -4.64
CA LEU A 61 -9.90 0.53 -5.10
C LEU A 61 -10.64 -0.18 -6.25
N ASP A 62 -11.98 -0.12 -6.27
CA ASP A 62 -12.78 -0.74 -7.31
C ASP A 62 -12.63 0.01 -8.63
N ALA A 63 -12.57 1.35 -8.58
CA ALA A 63 -12.23 2.15 -9.75
C ALA A 63 -10.81 1.87 -10.26
N ALA A 64 -9.82 1.74 -9.36
CA ALA A 64 -8.46 1.39 -9.74
C ALA A 64 -8.39 0.00 -10.41
N TYR A 65 -9.14 -0.98 -9.88
CA TYR A 65 -9.25 -2.31 -10.47
C TYR A 65 -9.88 -2.28 -11.87
N LYS A 66 -11.02 -1.58 -12.04
CA LYS A 66 -11.70 -1.42 -13.34
C LYS A 66 -10.84 -0.71 -14.38
N LYS A 67 -9.95 0.20 -13.94
CA LYS A 67 -8.97 0.89 -14.80
C LYS A 67 -7.72 0.03 -15.11
N GLY A 68 -7.63 -1.21 -14.62
CA GLY A 68 -6.46 -2.07 -14.81
C GLY A 68 -5.21 -1.59 -14.06
N ARG A 69 -5.38 -0.76 -13.03
CA ARG A 69 -4.29 -0.15 -12.25
C ARG A 69 -3.96 -0.91 -10.97
N LEU A 70 -4.65 -2.01 -10.68
CA LEU A 70 -4.30 -2.89 -9.56
C LEU A 70 -3.09 -3.74 -9.95
N LEU A 71 -2.04 -3.70 -9.13
CA LEU A 71 -0.81 -4.46 -9.36
C LEU A 71 -0.78 -5.72 -8.49
N SER A 72 0.13 -6.63 -8.84
CA SER A 72 0.47 -7.77 -7.99
C SER A 72 0.83 -7.30 -6.57
N PRO A 73 0.29 -7.92 -5.51
CA PRO A 73 0.52 -7.49 -4.13
C PRO A 73 2.00 -7.47 -3.72
N ILE A 74 2.83 -8.31 -4.33
CA ILE A 74 4.29 -8.26 -4.22
C ILE A 74 4.85 -8.29 -5.64
N ASN A 75 5.75 -7.35 -5.91
CA ASN A 75 6.56 -7.35 -7.13
C ASN A 75 8.02 -7.36 -6.66
N HIS A 76 8.74 -8.42 -6.99
CA HIS A 76 10.15 -8.61 -6.63
C HIS A 76 10.98 -8.48 -7.91
N PRO A 77 12.13 -7.78 -7.89
CA PRO A 77 13.04 -7.73 -9.03
C PRO A 77 13.60 -9.12 -9.42
#